data_AF-A0A925IJL2-F1
#
_entry.id   AF-A0A925IJL2-F1
#
_cell.length_a   1.000
_cell.length_b   1.000
_cell.length_c   1.000
_cell.angle_alpha   90.00
_cell.angle_beta   90.00
_cell.angle_gamma   90.00
#
_symmetry.space_group_name_H-M   'P 1'
#
loop_
_entity.id
_entity.type
_entity.pdbx_description
1 polymer ?
#
loop_
_entity_poly.entity_id
_entity_poly.type
_entity_poly.pdbx_seq_one_letter_code
_entity_poly.pdbx_strand_id
1 'polypeptide(L)'
;MTTNILQDNWTDMREQVSEWWDQLTEDDLDLIDGDQDQLLTVLQSRYGHTREAAQAEIERHLAEYDPEDTDTTIGTGLDMNGGFDEDDAPASDKKDLERSS
;
A
#
# COMPACT_ATOMS: atom_id res chain seq x y z
N MET A 1 -7.95 -4.86 19.22
CA MET A 1 -9.38 -4.61 18.99
C MET A 1 -9.47 -3.83 17.70
N THR A 2 -9.82 -4.48 16.61
CA THR A 2 -9.83 -3.95 15.22
C THR A 2 -11.24 -3.96 14.61
N THR A 3 -12.25 -4.35 15.39
CA THR A 3 -13.53 -4.91 14.92
C THR A 3 -14.53 -3.92 14.31
N ASN A 4 -14.13 -2.69 13.93
CA ASN A 4 -15.01 -1.74 13.23
C ASN A 4 -14.30 -0.91 12.16
N ILE A 5 -12.98 -1.05 11.98
CA ILE A 5 -12.20 -0.19 11.07
C ILE A 5 -12.63 -0.43 9.61
N LEU A 6 -12.82 -1.71 9.24
CA LEU A 6 -13.29 -2.14 7.92
C LEU A 6 -14.61 -1.45 7.53
N GLN A 7 -15.59 -1.43 8.44
CA GLN A 7 -16.92 -0.91 8.18
C GLN A 7 -16.95 0.63 8.24
N ASP A 8 -16.17 1.23 9.15
CA ASP A 8 -16.10 2.68 9.34
C ASP A 8 -15.34 3.38 8.19
N ASN A 9 -14.32 2.72 7.62
CA ASN A 9 -13.47 3.25 6.55
C ASN A 9 -13.58 2.44 5.24
N TRP A 10 -14.72 1.78 5.01
CA TRP A 10 -14.91 0.90 3.84
C TRP A 10 -14.64 1.60 2.51
N THR A 11 -15.03 2.87 2.38
CA THR A 11 -14.89 3.64 1.13
C THR A 11 -13.43 3.83 0.72
N ASP A 12 -12.51 4.03 1.67
CA ASP A 12 -11.08 4.19 1.41
C ASP A 12 -10.37 2.82 1.40
N MET A 13 -10.85 1.88 2.21
CA MET A 13 -10.30 0.52 2.26
C MET A 13 -10.67 -0.31 1.04
N ARG A 14 -11.79 -0.06 0.35
CA ARG A 14 -12.19 -0.86 -0.82
C ARG A 14 -11.15 -0.85 -1.94
N GLU A 15 -10.43 0.26 -2.13
CA GLU A 15 -9.33 0.33 -3.10
C GLU A 15 -8.20 -0.62 -2.69
N GLN A 16 -7.76 -0.55 -1.43
CA GLN A 16 -6.71 -1.43 -0.91
C GLN A 16 -7.12 -2.90 -0.88
N VAL A 17 -8.39 -3.19 -0.55
CA VAL A 17 -8.99 -4.53 -0.62
C VAL A 17 -8.93 -5.04 -2.06
N SER A 18 -9.21 -4.20 -3.06
CA SER A 18 -9.05 -4.56 -4.47
C SER A 18 -7.58 -4.86 -4.83
N GLU A 19 -6.62 -4.16 -4.23
CA GLU A 19 -5.20 -4.38 -4.45
C GLU A 19 -4.69 -5.66 -3.75
N TRP A 20 -5.16 -5.94 -2.54
CA TRP A 20 -4.81 -7.16 -1.78
C TRP A 20 -5.36 -8.42 -2.46
N TRP A 21 -6.56 -8.33 -3.03
CA TRP A 21 -7.24 -9.45 -3.66
C TRP A 21 -7.57 -9.13 -5.12
N ASP A 22 -6.64 -9.45 -6.02
CA ASP A 22 -6.78 -9.29 -7.48
C ASP A 22 -7.99 -10.04 -8.09
N GLN A 23 -8.56 -11.02 -7.38
CA GLN A 23 -9.78 -11.73 -7.83
C GLN A 23 -11.09 -11.06 -7.38
N LEU A 24 -11.03 -10.08 -6.47
CA LEU A 24 -12.19 -9.29 -6.10
C LEU A 24 -12.42 -8.24 -7.17
N THR A 25 -13.65 -8.18 -7.68
CA THR A 25 -14.07 -7.13 -8.60
C THR A 25 -14.84 -6.05 -7.85
N GLU A 26 -15.01 -4.90 -8.50
CA GLU A 26 -15.76 -3.77 -7.94
C GLU A 26 -17.19 -4.15 -7.49
N ASP A 27 -17.80 -5.14 -8.15
CA ASP A 27 -19.12 -5.73 -7.82
C ASP A 27 -19.06 -6.56 -6.52
N ASP A 28 -17.98 -7.34 -6.32
CA ASP A 28 -17.77 -8.07 -5.06
C ASP A 28 -17.55 -7.11 -3.90
N LEU A 29 -16.79 -6.03 -4.12
CA LEU A 29 -16.58 -4.98 -3.12
C LEU A 29 -17.90 -4.29 -2.75
N ASP A 30 -18.74 -3.99 -3.74
CA ASP A 30 -20.06 -3.41 -3.47
C ASP A 30 -20.94 -4.37 -2.64
N LEU A 31 -20.87 -5.68 -2.92
CA LEU A 31 -21.56 -6.71 -2.14
C LEU A 31 -21.04 -6.86 -0.70
N ILE A 32 -19.77 -6.55 -0.45
CA ILE A 32 -19.15 -6.66 0.86
C ILE A 32 -19.65 -5.55 1.79
N ASP A 33 -19.83 -4.33 1.30
CA ASP A 33 -20.35 -3.17 2.07
C ASP A 33 -19.62 -2.93 3.42
N GLY A 34 -18.33 -3.29 3.49
CA GLY A 34 -17.55 -3.18 4.73
C GLY A 34 -17.84 -4.25 5.77
N ASP A 35 -18.52 -5.33 5.39
CA ASP A 35 -18.85 -6.45 6.26
C ASP A 35 -17.82 -7.58 6.13
N GLN A 36 -17.20 -7.94 7.26
CA GLN A 36 -16.18 -8.99 7.30
C GLN A 36 -16.75 -10.37 6.92
N ASP A 37 -18.01 -10.66 7.27
CA ASP A 37 -18.65 -11.95 7.00
C ASP A 37 -18.96 -12.09 5.49
N GLN A 38 -19.33 -10.98 4.84
CA GLN A 38 -19.45 -10.91 3.38
C GLN A 38 -18.10 -11.11 2.68
N LEU A 39 -17.05 -10.41 3.12
CA LEU A 39 -15.70 -10.57 2.58
C LEU A 39 -15.23 -12.04 2.70
N LEU A 40 -15.51 -12.67 3.84
CA LEU A 40 -15.23 -14.08 4.09
C LEU A 40 -16.03 -15.02 3.18
N THR A 41 -17.29 -14.70 2.87
CA THR A 41 -18.13 -15.48 1.94
C THR A 41 -17.63 -15.37 0.50
N VAL A 42 -17.22 -14.17 0.08
CA VAL A 42 -16.65 -13.94 -1.24
C VAL A 42 -15.30 -14.65 -1.37
N LEU A 43 -14.41 -14.54 -0.38
CA LEU A 43 -13.11 -15.23 -0.39
C LEU A 43 -13.26 -16.74 -0.47
N GLN A 44 -14.21 -17.33 0.27
CA GLN A 44 -14.52 -18.75 0.15
C GLN A 44 -15.02 -19.12 -1.26
N SER A 45 -15.82 -18.25 -1.90
CA SER A 45 -16.41 -18.53 -3.22
C SER A 45 -15.44 -18.31 -4.38
N ARG A 46 -14.59 -17.28 -4.29
CA ARG A 46 -13.61 -16.88 -5.32
C ARG A 46 -12.36 -17.74 -5.26
N TYR A 47 -11.75 -17.83 -4.08
CA TYR A 47 -10.47 -18.49 -3.88
C TYR A 47 -10.61 -19.95 -3.44
N GLY A 48 -11.82 -20.40 -3.04
CA GLY A 48 -12.03 -21.77 -2.56
C GLY A 48 -11.39 -22.05 -1.21
N HIS A 49 -11.10 -21.00 -0.43
CA HIS A 49 -10.51 -21.14 0.90
C HIS A 49 -11.50 -21.66 1.92
N THR A 50 -10.99 -22.25 3.01
CA THR A 50 -11.81 -22.56 4.18
C THR A 50 -12.12 -21.27 4.94
N ARG A 51 -13.23 -21.24 5.69
CA ARG A 51 -13.60 -20.11 6.55
C ARG A 51 -12.43 -19.64 7.43
N GLU A 52 -11.67 -20.55 8.01
CA GLU A 52 -10.50 -20.22 8.85
C GLU A 52 -9.36 -19.56 8.05
N ALA A 53 -9.06 -20.07 6.85
CA ALA A 53 -8.02 -19.51 5.99
C ALA A 53 -8.41 -18.12 5.47
N ALA A 54 -9.66 -17.96 5.03
CA ALA A 54 -10.19 -16.67 4.60
C ALA A 54 -10.18 -15.65 5.75
N GLN A 55 -10.63 -16.06 6.94
CA GLN A 55 -10.62 -15.19 8.11
C GLN A 55 -9.21 -14.75 8.49
N ALA A 56 -8.25 -15.68 8.52
CA ALA A 56 -6.86 -15.36 8.85
C ALA A 56 -6.22 -14.39 7.84
N GLU A 57 -6.54 -14.53 6.55
CA GLU A 57 -6.09 -13.61 5.49
C GLU A 57 -6.66 -12.21 5.71
N ILE A 58 -7.98 -12.11 5.97
CA ILE A 58 -8.63 -10.83 6.27
C ILE A 58 -8.00 -10.18 7.50
N GLU A 59 -7.86 -10.92 8.60
CA GLU A 59 -7.28 -10.40 9.84
C GLU A 59 -5.83 -9.96 9.64
N ARG A 60 -5.06 -10.67 8.81
CA ARG A 60 -3.69 -10.32 8.47
C ARG A 60 -3.61 -8.98 7.75
N HIS A 61 -4.41 -8.79 6.69
CA HIS A 61 -4.44 -7.54 5.94
C HIS A 61 -4.98 -6.37 6.79
N LEU A 62 -6.03 -6.61 7.57
CA LEU A 62 -6.59 -5.62 8.49
C LEU A 62 -5.64 -5.21 9.61
N ALA A 63 -4.77 -6.11 10.06
CA ALA A 63 -3.76 -5.82 11.06
C ALA A 63 -2.53 -5.09 10.47
N GLU A 64 -2.26 -5.29 9.18
CA GLU A 64 -1.22 -4.57 8.45
C GLU A 64 -1.69 -3.17 8.01
N TYR A 65 -3.00 -2.99 7.84
CA TYR A 65 -3.61 -1.67 7.64
C TYR A 65 -3.51 -0.82 8.90
N ASP A 66 -2.44 -0.03 8.98
CA ASP A 66 -2.23 0.96 10.02
C ASP A 66 -2.90 2.29 9.61
N PRO A 67 -3.92 2.78 10.35
CA PRO A 67 -4.61 4.01 9.98
C PRO A 67 -3.76 5.28 10.20
N GLU A 68 -2.52 5.18 10.70
CA GLU A 68 -1.65 6.34 10.95
C GLU A 68 -0.80 6.75 9.73
N ASP A 69 -0.83 5.99 8.61
CA ASP A 69 0.02 6.22 7.43
C ASP A 69 -0.74 6.60 6.12
N THR A 70 -2.00 7.07 6.20
CA THR A 70 -2.80 7.40 4.99
C THR A 70 -2.47 8.75 4.31
N ASP A 71 -1.33 9.39 4.63
CA ASP A 71 -0.94 10.68 4.02
C ASP A 71 -0.21 10.54 2.67
N THR A 72 0.12 9.35 2.18
CA THR A 72 0.96 9.24 0.99
C THR A 72 0.41 8.24 -0.04
N THR A 73 0.04 8.81 -1.19
CA THR A 73 0.01 8.16 -2.51
C THR A 73 -1.23 7.34 -2.85
N ILE A 74 -2.30 8.04 -3.23
CA ILE A 74 -3.09 7.58 -4.38
C ILE A 74 -2.74 8.51 -5.55
N GLY A 75 -1.88 7.99 -6.44
CA GLY A 75 -1.26 8.75 -7.52
C GLY A 75 -2.26 9.22 -8.57
N THR A 76 -2.62 10.50 -8.53
CA THR A 76 -2.94 11.32 -9.72
C THR A 76 -2.60 12.79 -9.46
N GLY A 77 -1.34 13.07 -9.13
CA GLY A 77 -0.86 14.45 -9.03
C GLY A 77 0.65 14.49 -9.08
N LEU A 78 1.20 15.18 -10.08
CA LEU A 78 2.61 15.49 -10.16
C LEU A 78 3.09 16.19 -8.89
N ASP A 79 4.06 15.61 -8.18
CA ASP A 79 5.13 16.40 -7.61
C ASP A 79 6.47 15.66 -7.77
N MET A 80 7.28 16.19 -8.67
CA MET A 80 8.70 15.90 -8.70
C MET A 80 9.33 16.69 -7.56
N ASN A 81 9.43 16.12 -6.37
CA ASN A 81 10.38 16.56 -5.35
C ASN A 81 11.51 15.53 -5.21
N GLY A 82 12.15 15.23 -6.35
CA GLY A 82 13.58 14.98 -6.33
C GLY A 82 14.25 16.32 -6.07
N GLY A 83 14.57 16.58 -4.80
CA GLY A 83 15.46 17.66 -4.40
C GLY A 83 16.76 17.53 -5.20
N PHE A 84 16.85 18.34 -6.24
CA PHE A 84 18.04 18.49 -7.03
C PHE A 84 19.03 19.26 -6.15
N ASP A 85 20.04 18.55 -5.63
CA ASP A 85 21.23 19.13 -5.03
C ASP A 85 21.97 19.97 -6.11
N GLU A 86 21.55 21.23 -6.24
CA GLU A 86 22.28 22.30 -6.92
C GLU A 86 22.86 23.19 -5.80
N ASP A 87 24.08 22.87 -5.35
CA ASP A 87 25.24 23.77 -5.51
C ASP A 87 26.47 23.31 -4.69
N ASP A 88 27.63 23.54 -5.31
CA ASP A 88 28.97 23.70 -4.71
C ASP A 88 29.78 22.43 -4.35
N ALA A 89 30.91 22.06 -4.97
CA ALA A 89 31.73 22.58 -6.06
C ALA A 89 32.77 21.50 -6.46
N PRO A 90 33.32 21.52 -7.69
CA PRO A 90 34.35 20.58 -8.14
C PRO A 90 35.77 21.04 -7.76
N ALA A 91 36.43 20.33 -6.85
CA ALA A 91 37.89 20.42 -6.74
C ALA A 91 38.53 19.41 -7.71
N SER A 92 38.69 19.85 -8.96
CA SER A 92 39.52 19.17 -9.96
C SER A 92 40.98 19.10 -9.52
N ASP A 93 41.50 17.88 -9.62
CA ASP A 93 42.90 17.50 -9.83
C ASP A 93 43.74 18.56 -10.57
N LYS A 94 44.86 18.97 -9.95
CA LYS A 94 46.09 19.32 -10.68
C LYS A 94 47.31 18.77 -9.93
N LYS A 95 47.68 17.58 -10.38
CA LYS A 95 49.04 17.11 -10.62
C LYS A 95 50.09 18.23 -10.81
N ASP A 96 50.95 18.42 -9.81
CA ASP A 96 52.29 18.99 -10.01
C ASP A 96 53.35 18.00 -9.52
N LEU A 97 53.75 17.17 -10.48
CA LEU A 97 54.99 16.41 -10.52
C LEU A 97 56.08 17.37 -11.04
N GLU A 98 56.76 18.09 -10.15
CA GLU A 98 58.10 18.65 -10.41
C GLU A 98 59.11 17.74 -9.72
N ARG A 99 59.65 16.75 -10.43
CA ARG A 99 61.00 16.76 -11.00
C ARG A 99 62.09 17.21 -10.02
N SER A 100 62.92 16.22 -9.68
CA SER A 100 64.30 16.28 -9.23
C SER A 100 65.06 17.59 -9.53
N SER A 101 65.66 18.19 -8.50
CA SER A 101 67.12 18.31 -8.38
C SER A 101 67.54 18.67 -6.95
#